data_AF-A0A836TH44-F1
#
_entry.id   AF-A0A836TH44-F1
#
_cell.length_a   1.000
_cell.length_b   1.000
_cell.length_c   1.000
_cell.angle_alpha   90.00
_cell.angle_beta   90.00
_cell.angle_gamma   90.00
#
_symmetry.space_group_name_H-M   'P 1'
#
loop_
_entity.id
_entity.type
_entity.pdbx_description
1 polymer ?
#
loop_
_entity_poly.entity_id
_entity_poly.type
_entity_poly.pdbx_seq_one_letter_code
_entity_poly.pdbx_strand_id
1 'polypeptide(L)'
;MNADKRFQIFERLSKAIPEPITELEHASIFELLIAVILSAQATDKGVNIATNKLYAVANTPQDIYDLGIEGLERYIKTIGLYHAKAKNVIATCHMLVTQHNSEVPNTREALEALPGVGRKTANVILNTAFG
;
A
#
# COMPACT_ATOMS: atom_id res chain seq x y z
N MET A 1 32.38 1.07 6.64
CA MET A 1 31.74 1.99 5.68
C MET A 1 31.88 3.41 6.23
N ASN A 2 32.52 4.36 5.53
CA ASN A 2 32.72 5.74 6.01
C ASN A 2 31.73 6.72 5.33
N ALA A 3 31.79 8.00 5.68
CA ALA A 3 30.91 9.03 5.10
C ALA A 3 31.09 9.16 3.59
N ASP A 4 32.33 9.30 3.11
CA ASP A 4 32.64 9.49 1.70
C ASP A 4 32.13 8.34 0.83
N LYS A 5 32.30 7.10 1.31
CA LYS A 5 31.83 5.91 0.57
C LYS A 5 30.30 5.86 0.50
N ARG A 6 29.58 6.29 1.55
CA ARG A 6 28.10 6.40 1.51
C ARG A 6 27.66 7.47 0.51
N PHE A 7 28.32 8.62 0.51
CA PHE A 7 28.03 9.70 -0.45
C PHE A 7 28.22 9.23 -1.90
N GLN A 8 29.35 8.59 -2.21
CA GLN A 8 29.63 8.07 -3.55
C GLN A 8 28.64 6.99 -3.99
N ILE A 9 28.10 6.19 -3.06
CA ILE A 9 27.03 5.22 -3.37
C ILE A 9 25.77 5.97 -3.81
N PHE A 10 25.29 6.91 -3.00
CA PHE A 10 24.07 7.67 -3.33
C PHE A 10 24.22 8.52 -4.59
N GLU A 11 25.39 9.12 -4.82
CA GLU A 11 25.68 9.88 -6.05
C GLU A 11 25.60 9.00 -7.30
N ARG A 12 26.10 7.76 -7.24
CA ARG A 12 26.00 6.84 -8.37
C ARG A 12 24.58 6.33 -8.58
N LEU A 13 23.86 6.06 -7.49
CA LEU A 13 22.46 5.63 -7.56
C LEU A 13 21.57 6.73 -8.15
N SER A 14 21.73 7.99 -7.75
CA SER A 14 20.94 9.10 -8.29
C SER A 14 21.20 9.36 -9.77
N LYS A 15 22.42 9.10 -10.27
CA LYS A 15 22.73 9.15 -11.70
C LYS A 15 22.16 7.97 -12.48
N ALA A 16 22.17 6.77 -11.89
CA ALA A 16 21.71 5.55 -12.53
C ALA A 16 20.18 5.42 -12.56
N ILE A 17 19.51 5.93 -11.51
CA ILE A 17 18.05 5.91 -11.35
C ILE A 17 17.61 7.32 -10.91
N PRO A 18 17.45 8.26 -11.85
CA PRO A 18 17.13 9.66 -11.52
C PRO A 18 15.79 9.85 -10.81
N GLU A 19 14.82 9.02 -11.16
CA GLU A 19 13.45 9.07 -10.63
C GLU A 19 13.03 7.67 -10.16
N PRO A 20 13.55 7.20 -9.01
CA PRO A 20 13.18 5.88 -8.50
C PRO A 20 11.71 5.90 -8.07
N ILE A 21 10.94 4.95 -8.60
CA ILE A 21 9.53 4.77 -8.27
C ILE A 21 9.30 3.38 -7.67
N THR A 22 8.16 3.21 -6.98
CA THR A 22 7.73 1.89 -6.51
C THR A 22 7.39 0.96 -7.69
N GLU A 23 7.59 -0.34 -7.51
CA GLU A 23 7.17 -1.37 -8.48
C GLU A 23 5.70 -1.79 -8.31
N LEU A 24 5.04 -1.33 -7.25
CA LEU A 24 3.62 -1.58 -7.02
C LEU A 24 2.77 -0.73 -7.97
N GLU A 25 1.95 -1.40 -8.78
CA GLU A 25 1.05 -0.75 -9.73
C GLU A 25 -0.15 -0.12 -8.99
N HIS A 26 -0.39 1.17 -9.23
CA HIS A 26 -1.48 1.94 -8.63
C HIS A 26 -1.81 3.19 -9.47
N ALA A 27 -3.08 3.59 -9.47
CA ALA A 27 -3.58 4.82 -10.10
C ALA A 27 -4.02 5.89 -9.08
N SER A 28 -4.05 5.54 -7.79
CA SER A 28 -4.43 6.46 -6.70
C SER A 28 -3.66 6.17 -5.41
N ILE A 29 -3.69 7.12 -4.47
CA ILE A 29 -3.10 6.96 -3.13
C ILE A 29 -3.77 5.81 -2.36
N PHE A 30 -5.09 5.63 -2.55
CA PHE A 30 -5.82 4.53 -1.93
C PHE A 30 -5.40 3.17 -2.50
N GLU A 31 -5.27 3.06 -3.82
CA GLU A 31 -4.75 1.84 -4.44
C GLU A 31 -3.34 1.51 -3.92
N LEU A 32 -2.46 2.52 -3.82
CA LEU A 32 -1.13 2.32 -3.24
C LEU A 32 -1.22 1.83 -1.78
N LEU A 33 -2.07 2.44 -0.95
CA LEU A 33 -2.25 2.02 0.45
C LEU A 33 -2.61 0.53 0.54
N ILE A 34 -3.61 0.10 -0.24
CA ILE A 34 -4.03 -1.30 -0.24
C ILE A 34 -2.92 -2.21 -0.77
N ALA A 35 -2.23 -1.84 -1.85
CA ALA A 35 -1.11 -2.61 -2.39
C ALA A 35 0.02 -2.79 -1.35
N VAL A 36 0.37 -1.75 -0.59
CA VAL A 36 1.41 -1.84 0.45
C VAL A 36 0.95 -2.66 1.66
N ILE A 37 -0.33 -2.60 2.07
CA ILE A 37 -0.87 -3.50 3.10
C ILE A 37 -0.76 -4.96 2.63
N LEU A 38 -1.05 -5.21 1.34
CA LEU A 38 -0.99 -6.55 0.75
C LEU A 38 0.45 -7.06 0.53
N SER A 39 1.46 -6.19 0.43
CA SER A 39 2.84 -6.58 0.13
C SER A 39 3.60 -7.22 1.30
N ALA A 40 3.06 -7.16 2.52
CA ALA A 40 3.69 -7.79 3.69
C ALA A 40 3.93 -9.30 3.46
N GLN A 41 5.20 -9.72 3.38
CA GLN A 41 5.60 -11.11 3.04
C GLN A 41 5.05 -11.60 1.70
N ALA A 42 4.92 -10.71 0.72
CA ALA A 42 4.59 -11.02 -0.67
C ALA A 42 5.59 -10.33 -1.61
N THR A 43 5.60 -10.73 -2.87
CA THR A 43 6.37 -10.05 -3.92
C THR A 43 5.50 -9.02 -4.61
N ASP A 44 6.08 -7.91 -5.07
CA ASP A 44 5.33 -6.86 -5.77
C ASP A 44 4.61 -7.41 -7.00
N LYS A 45 5.25 -8.31 -7.76
CA LYS A 45 4.61 -9.06 -8.85
C LYS A 45 3.34 -9.81 -8.41
N GLY A 46 3.40 -10.51 -7.27
CA GLY A 46 2.26 -11.25 -6.74
C GLY A 46 1.12 -10.33 -6.30
N VAL A 47 1.47 -9.16 -5.75
CA VAL A 47 0.50 -8.11 -5.39
C VAL A 47 -0.15 -7.55 -6.65
N ASN A 48 0.62 -7.11 -7.65
CA ASN A 48 0.11 -6.52 -8.89
C ASN A 48 -0.86 -7.47 -9.62
N ILE A 49 -0.59 -8.77 -9.67
CA ILE A 49 -1.50 -9.76 -10.26
C ILE A 49 -2.87 -9.79 -9.56
N ALA A 50 -2.88 -9.66 -8.22
CA ALA A 50 -4.12 -9.68 -7.44
C ALA A 50 -4.85 -8.33 -7.52
N THR A 51 -4.12 -7.22 -7.36
CA THR A 51 -4.68 -5.87 -7.37
C THR A 51 -5.21 -5.48 -8.73
N ASN A 52 -4.58 -5.88 -9.83
CA ASN A 52 -5.12 -5.63 -11.18
C ASN A 52 -6.51 -6.23 -11.40
N LYS A 53 -6.81 -7.38 -10.77
CA LYS A 53 -8.15 -7.98 -10.82
C LYS A 53 -9.12 -7.31 -9.86
N LEU A 54 -8.65 -6.95 -8.67
CA LEU A 54 -9.45 -6.28 -7.64
C LEU A 54 -9.86 -4.87 -8.08
N TYR A 55 -8.91 -4.05 -8.51
CA TYR A 55 -9.15 -2.64 -8.84
C TYR A 55 -9.97 -2.44 -10.11
N ALA A 56 -10.03 -3.45 -10.99
CA ALA A 56 -10.97 -3.44 -12.11
C ALA A 56 -12.45 -3.46 -11.68
N VAL A 57 -12.75 -3.89 -10.44
CA VAL A 57 -14.12 -3.99 -9.92
C VAL A 57 -14.37 -3.19 -8.64
N ALA A 58 -13.32 -2.88 -7.87
CA ALA A 58 -13.38 -2.13 -6.62
C ALA A 58 -12.04 -1.47 -6.32
N ASN A 59 -11.97 -0.15 -6.47
CA ASN A 59 -10.76 0.63 -6.22
C ASN A 59 -10.99 1.90 -5.38
N THR A 60 -12.10 1.95 -4.66
CA THR A 60 -12.37 2.97 -3.64
C THR A 60 -12.57 2.32 -2.26
N PRO A 61 -12.43 3.08 -1.15
CA PRO A 61 -12.71 2.56 0.18
C PRO A 61 -14.12 1.97 0.29
N GLN A 62 -15.12 2.64 -0.28
CA GLN A 62 -16.51 2.19 -0.23
C GLN A 62 -16.69 0.89 -1.03
N ASP A 63 -16.18 0.80 -2.26
CA ASP A 63 -16.34 -0.39 -3.09
C ASP A 63 -15.69 -1.63 -2.44
N ILE A 64 -14.48 -1.47 -1.89
CA ILE A 64 -13.80 -2.58 -1.20
C ILE A 64 -14.51 -2.95 0.10
N TYR A 65 -15.07 -1.98 0.84
CA TYR A 65 -15.87 -2.26 2.03
C TYR A 65 -17.14 -3.03 1.67
N ASP A 66 -17.83 -2.65 0.61
CA ASP A 66 -19.08 -3.28 0.13
C ASP A 66 -18.88 -4.69 -0.43
N LEU A 67 -17.69 -5.01 -0.95
CA LEU A 67 -17.32 -6.40 -1.28
C LEU A 67 -17.36 -7.33 -0.04
N GLY A 68 -17.13 -6.76 1.15
CA GLY A 68 -16.96 -7.51 2.38
C GLY A 68 -15.72 -8.42 2.38
N ILE A 69 -15.48 -9.08 3.52
CA ILE A 69 -14.31 -9.95 3.71
C ILE A 69 -14.30 -11.09 2.68
N GLU A 70 -15.40 -11.82 2.52
CA GLU A 70 -15.47 -12.95 1.60
C GLU A 70 -15.34 -12.55 0.13
N GLY A 71 -15.80 -11.36 -0.25
CA GLY A 71 -15.63 -10.84 -1.61
C GLY A 71 -14.16 -10.51 -1.87
N LEU A 72 -13.54 -9.74 -0.97
CA LEU A 72 -12.13 -9.36 -1.07
C LEU A 72 -11.20 -10.58 -1.09
N GLU A 73 -11.42 -11.56 -0.21
CA GLU A 73 -10.60 -12.78 -0.13
C GLU A 73 -10.50 -13.52 -1.46
N ARG A 74 -11.56 -13.53 -2.29
CA ARG A 74 -11.52 -14.18 -3.61
C ARG A 74 -10.49 -13.58 -4.55
N TYR A 75 -10.24 -12.26 -4.45
CA TYR A 75 -9.28 -11.54 -5.27
C TYR A 75 -7.85 -11.70 -4.75
N ILE A 76 -7.67 -11.74 -3.43
CA ILE A 76 -6.34 -11.73 -2.81
C ILE A 76 -5.87 -13.09 -2.29
N LYS A 77 -6.64 -14.18 -2.48
CA LYS A 77 -6.30 -15.54 -1.98
C LYS A 77 -4.95 -16.10 -2.42
N THR A 78 -4.37 -15.55 -3.49
CA THR A 78 -3.03 -15.95 -3.97
C THR A 78 -1.90 -15.31 -3.17
N ILE A 79 -2.20 -14.34 -2.31
CA ILE A 79 -1.25 -13.64 -1.45
C ILE A 79 -1.14 -14.35 -0.11
N GLY A 80 0.07 -14.51 0.42
CA GLY A 80 0.28 -15.06 1.75
C GLY A 80 -0.41 -14.23 2.84
N LEU A 81 -0.95 -14.90 3.87
CA LEU A 81 -1.68 -14.27 4.99
C LEU A 81 -2.98 -13.55 4.59
N TYR A 82 -3.58 -13.92 3.46
CA TYR A 82 -4.73 -13.18 2.89
C TYR A 82 -5.92 -13.02 3.84
N HIS A 83 -6.23 -14.00 4.71
CA HIS A 83 -7.33 -13.86 5.68
C HIS A 83 -7.11 -12.70 6.66
N ALA A 84 -5.90 -12.57 7.21
CA ALA A 84 -5.56 -11.47 8.11
C ALA A 84 -5.51 -10.14 7.35
N LYS A 85 -4.96 -10.15 6.13
CA LYS A 85 -4.91 -8.97 5.26
C LYS A 85 -6.30 -8.49 4.86
N ALA A 86 -7.22 -9.39 4.53
CA ALA A 86 -8.60 -9.04 4.19
C ALA A 86 -9.28 -8.32 5.35
N LYS A 87 -9.15 -8.84 6.58
CA LYS A 87 -9.66 -8.18 7.79
C LYS A 87 -9.09 -6.77 7.95
N ASN A 88 -7.77 -6.62 7.79
CA ASN A 88 -7.10 -5.32 7.90
C ASN A 88 -7.54 -4.33 6.82
N VAL A 89 -7.66 -4.79 5.56
CA VAL A 89 -8.10 -3.95 4.44
C VAL A 89 -9.54 -3.50 4.64
N ILE A 90 -10.46 -4.40 5.01
CA ILE A 90 -11.86 -4.04 5.27
C ILE A 90 -11.97 -3.06 6.45
N ALA A 91 -11.24 -3.30 7.54
CA ALA A 91 -11.25 -2.40 8.69
C ALA A 91 -10.62 -1.03 8.35
N THR A 92 -9.57 -1.00 7.53
CA THR A 92 -8.98 0.23 7.00
C THR A 92 -9.99 0.99 6.16
N CYS A 93 -10.65 0.33 5.21
CA CYS A 93 -11.68 0.95 4.37
C CYS A 93 -12.83 1.54 5.21
N HIS A 94 -13.28 0.81 6.23
CA HIS A 94 -14.29 1.30 7.16
C HIS A 94 -13.86 2.58 7.88
N MET A 95 -12.62 2.62 8.40
CA MET A 95 -12.07 3.83 9.05
C MET A 95 -11.94 4.99 8.07
N LEU A 96 -11.49 4.74 6.84
CA LEU A 96 -11.39 5.78 5.82
C LEU A 96 -12.77 6.39 5.53
N VAL A 97 -13.79 5.56 5.31
CA VAL A 97 -15.16 6.01 5.04
C VAL A 97 -15.73 6.80 6.23
N THR A 98 -15.56 6.31 7.46
CA THR A 98 -16.24 6.86 8.64
C THR A 98 -15.50 8.01 9.33
N GLN A 99 -14.17 8.07 9.21
CA GLN A 99 -13.33 9.00 9.99
C GLN A 99 -12.47 9.91 9.11
N HIS A 100 -12.27 9.57 7.84
CA HIS A 100 -11.38 10.31 6.93
C HIS A 100 -12.05 10.69 5.61
N ASN A 101 -13.39 10.70 5.53
CA ASN A 101 -14.14 11.08 4.33
C ASN A 101 -13.71 10.33 3.05
N SER A 102 -13.32 9.07 3.20
CA SER A 102 -12.76 8.22 2.14
C SER A 102 -11.41 8.67 1.56
N GLU A 103 -10.68 9.54 2.25
CA GLU A 103 -9.35 10.00 1.86
C GLU A 103 -8.25 9.34 2.71
N VAL A 104 -7.12 9.00 2.08
CA VAL A 104 -5.95 8.48 2.80
C VAL A 104 -5.29 9.63 3.56
N PRO A 105 -5.12 9.55 4.89
CA PRO A 105 -4.52 10.64 5.64
C PRO A 105 -3.03 10.81 5.31
N ASN A 106 -2.56 12.05 5.32
CA ASN A 106 -1.18 12.43 4.97
C ASN A 106 -0.28 12.65 6.19
N THR A 107 -0.66 12.16 7.37
CA THR A 107 0.16 12.20 8.58
C THR A 107 0.54 10.79 9.01
N ARG A 108 1.77 10.62 9.51
CA ARG A 108 2.27 9.31 9.93
C ARG A 108 1.42 8.72 11.04
N GLU A 109 1.05 9.53 12.02
CA GLU A 109 0.29 9.10 13.19
C GLU A 109 -1.10 8.58 12.79
N ALA A 110 -1.77 9.24 11.84
CA ALA A 110 -3.06 8.78 11.33
C ALA A 110 -2.92 7.51 10.46
N LEU A 111 -1.88 7.43 9.63
CA LEU A 111 -1.59 6.22 8.86
C LEU A 111 -1.31 5.02 9.77
N GLU A 112 -0.47 5.17 10.79
CA GLU A 112 -0.14 4.10 11.76
C GLU A 112 -1.34 3.66 12.60
N ALA A 113 -2.41 4.47 12.67
CA ALA A 113 -3.66 4.08 13.32
C ALA A 113 -4.50 3.13 12.45
N LEU A 114 -4.24 3.03 11.14
CA LEU A 114 -4.98 2.14 10.24
C LEU A 114 -4.54 0.67 10.43
N PRO A 115 -5.49 -0.28 10.48
CA PRO A 115 -5.18 -1.71 10.64
C PRO A 115 -4.26 -2.24 9.53
N GLY A 116 -3.14 -2.88 9.93
CA GLY A 116 -2.16 -3.41 8.99
C GLY A 116 -1.13 -2.39 8.49
N VAL A 117 -1.19 -1.14 8.96
CA VAL A 117 -0.21 -0.10 8.65
C VAL A 117 0.71 0.11 9.84
N GLY A 118 1.93 -0.40 9.75
CA GLY A 118 3.00 -0.07 10.70
C GLY A 118 3.86 1.11 10.22
N ARG A 119 4.83 1.53 11.03
CA ARG A 119 5.75 2.64 10.72
C ARG A 119 6.39 2.57 9.33
N LYS A 120 6.85 1.38 8.91
CA LYS A 120 7.44 1.19 7.58
C LYS A 120 6.42 1.51 6.48
N THR A 121 5.21 0.96 6.59
CA THR A 121 4.12 1.17 5.64
C THR A 121 3.75 2.65 5.56
N ALA A 122 3.56 3.31 6.70
CA ALA A 122 3.27 4.75 6.75
C ALA A 122 4.36 5.58 6.04
N ASN A 123 5.64 5.30 6.29
CA ASN A 123 6.74 6.00 5.61
C ASN A 123 6.76 5.77 4.09
N VAL A 124 6.44 4.56 3.63
CA VAL A 124 6.35 4.27 2.19
C VAL A 124 5.24 5.09 1.55
N ILE A 125 4.06 5.17 2.18
CA ILE A 125 2.94 5.95 1.66
C ILE A 125 3.27 7.44 1.63
N LEU A 126 3.81 7.99 2.73
CA LEU A 126 4.21 9.39 2.78
C LEU A 126 5.20 9.73 1.66
N ASN A 127 6.30 8.97 1.58
CA ASN A 127 7.34 9.23 0.59
C ASN A 127 6.88 9.06 -0.86
N THR A 128 6.03 8.06 -1.15
CA THR A 128 5.65 7.73 -2.53
C THR A 128 4.47 8.58 -3.01
N ALA A 129 3.50 8.88 -2.14
CA ALA A 129 2.25 9.54 -2.53
C ALA A 129 2.18 11.02 -2.15
N PHE A 130 2.92 11.46 -1.12
CA PHE A 130 2.82 12.81 -0.57
C PHE A 130 4.13 13.62 -0.61
N GLY A 131 5.27 12.97 -0.93
CA GLY A 131 6.60 13.59 -1.03
C GLY A 131 7.43 13.51 0.25
#